data_AF-A0A0F2NPT6-F1
#
_entry.id   AF-A0A0F2NPT6-F1
#
_cell.length_a   1.000
_cell.length_b   1.000
_cell.length_c   1.000
_cell.angle_alpha   90.00
_cell.angle_beta   90.00
_cell.angle_gamma   90.00
#
_symmetry.space_group_name_H-M   'P 1'
#
loop_
_entity.id
_entity.type
_entity.pdbx_description
1 polymer ?
#
loop_
_entity_poly.entity_id
_entity_poly.type
_entity_poly.pdbx_seq_one_letter_code
_entity_poly.pdbx_strand_id
1 'polypeptide(L)'
;MEIQQITKQMIGFRRMMFNNTCNAFNVIQDNSTSMMNGFLKQFPWITEDARKPLNDSMTFFKHTGNNYQKIVDEGYNYLEKMTDTK
;
A
#
# COMPACT_ATOMS: atom_id res chain seq x y z
N MET A 1 -19.92 -27.01 4.86
CA MET A 1 -18.63 -27.57 5.29
C MET A 1 -17.53 -27.41 4.23
N GLU A 2 -17.51 -28.16 3.12
CA GLU A 2 -16.41 -28.02 2.12
C GLU A 2 -16.43 -26.70 1.34
N ILE A 3 -17.57 -26.30 0.79
CA ILE A 3 -17.69 -25.04 0.03
C ILE A 3 -17.30 -23.83 0.89
N GLN A 4 -17.72 -23.81 2.16
CA GLN A 4 -17.34 -22.75 3.11
C GLN A 4 -15.83 -22.72 3.37
N GLN A 5 -15.19 -23.87 3.55
CA GLN A 5 -13.72 -23.93 3.72
C GLN A 5 -12.99 -23.44 2.46
N ILE A 6 -13.43 -23.86 1.27
CA ILE A 6 -12.87 -23.40 -0.01
C ILE A 6 -13.06 -21.88 -0.15
N THR A 7 -14.23 -21.33 0.19
CA THR A 7 -14.48 -19.88 0.20
C THR A 7 -13.54 -19.15 1.16
N LYS A 8 -13.36 -19.64 2.39
CA LYS A 8 -12.47 -19.02 3.38
C LYS A 8 -11.00 -19.03 2.92
N GLN A 9 -10.54 -20.13 2.32
CA GLN A 9 -9.21 -20.22 1.73
C GLN A 9 -9.02 -19.24 0.57
N MET A 10 -10.00 -19.12 -0.34
CA MET A 10 -9.94 -18.16 -1.45
C MET A 10 -9.89 -16.71 -0.96
N ILE A 11 -10.68 -16.36 0.05
CA ILE A 11 -10.67 -15.03 0.68
C ILE A 11 -9.27 -14.74 1.27
N GLY A 12 -8.72 -15.69 2.05
CA GLY A 12 -7.39 -15.55 2.64
C GLY A 12 -6.27 -15.42 1.59
N PHE A 13 -6.34 -16.20 0.51
CA PHE A 13 -5.39 -16.09 -0.60
C PHE A 13 -5.44 -14.71 -1.28
N ARG A 14 -6.64 -14.22 -1.57
CA ARG A 14 -6.82 -12.89 -2.20
C ARG A 14 -6.33 -11.76 -1.29
N ARG A 15 -6.60 -11.85 0.01
CA ARG A 15 -6.07 -10.92 1.02
C ARG A 15 -4.55 -10.91 1.04
N MET A 16 -3.94 -12.09 1.10
CA MET A 16 -2.48 -12.23 1.10
C MET A 16 -1.85 -11.64 -0.17
N MET A 17 -2.40 -11.96 -1.34
CA MET A 17 -1.94 -11.42 -2.62
C MET A 17 -2.03 -9.89 -2.64
N PHE A 18 -3.16 -9.34 -2.22
CA PHE A 18 -3.37 -7.89 -2.14
C PHE A 18 -2.33 -7.22 -1.22
N ASN A 19 -2.15 -7.74 0.00
CA ASN A 19 -1.19 -7.18 0.97
C ASN A 19 0.26 -7.27 0.46
N ASN A 20 0.62 -8.37 -0.20
CA ASN A 20 1.94 -8.51 -0.81
C ASN A 20 2.15 -7.50 -1.95
N THR A 21 1.14 -7.26 -2.79
CA THR A 21 1.22 -6.24 -3.84
C THR A 21 1.36 -4.83 -3.26
N CYS A 22 0.58 -4.47 -2.22
CA CYS A 22 0.71 -3.19 -1.54
C CYS A 22 2.12 -3.01 -0.93
N ASN A 23 2.66 -4.05 -0.29
CA ASN A 23 4.02 -4.02 0.26
C ASN A 23 5.07 -3.83 -0.83
N ALA A 24 4.97 -4.55 -1.96
CA ALA A 24 5.87 -4.38 -3.09
C ALA A 24 5.80 -2.95 -3.66
N PHE A 25 4.60 -2.40 -3.75
CA PHE A 25 4.39 -1.03 -4.20
C PHE A 25 5.02 0.00 -3.26
N ASN A 26 4.89 -0.18 -1.94
CA ASN A 26 5.55 0.66 -0.94
C ASN A 26 7.08 0.65 -1.10
N VAL A 27 7.67 -0.52 -1.34
CA VAL A 27 9.12 -0.64 -1.59
C VAL A 27 9.54 0.12 -2.85
N ILE A 28 8.77 -0.01 -3.95
CA ILE A 28 9.04 0.71 -5.19
C ILE A 28 8.95 2.22 -4.95
N GLN A 29 7.92 2.69 -4.27
CA GLN A 29 7.74 4.11 -3.95
C GLN A 29 8.91 4.66 -3.12
N ASP A 30 9.35 3.94 -2.09
CA ASP A 30 10.47 4.34 -1.24
C ASP A 30 11.77 4.43 -2.03
N ASN A 31 12.06 3.43 -2.86
CA ASN A 31 13.23 3.43 -3.74
C ASN A 31 13.18 4.58 -4.76
N SER A 32 12.06 4.76 -5.46
CA SER A 32 11.89 5.84 -6.44
C SER A 32 12.01 7.23 -5.79
N THR A 33 11.45 7.42 -4.60
CA THR A 33 11.57 8.66 -3.82
C THR A 33 13.03 8.95 -3.46
N SER A 34 13.75 7.93 -3.00
CA SER A 34 15.18 8.04 -2.68
C SER A 34 16.02 8.39 -3.91
N MET A 35 15.79 7.70 -5.04
CA MET A 35 16.47 7.98 -6.31
C MET A 35 16.19 9.39 -6.82
N MET A 36 14.93 9.82 -6.81
CA MET A 36 14.52 11.18 -7.20
C MET A 36 15.23 12.22 -6.32
N ASN A 37 15.20 12.04 -5.00
CA ASN A 37 15.86 12.95 -4.08
C ASN A 37 17.38 13.01 -4.28
N GLY A 38 18.03 11.87 -4.56
CA GLY A 38 19.44 11.82 -4.93
C GLY A 38 19.74 12.58 -6.22
N PHE A 39 18.90 12.42 -7.25
CA PHE A 39 19.04 13.12 -8.52
C PHE A 39 18.85 14.64 -8.36
N LEU A 40 17.82 15.07 -7.64
CA LEU A 40 17.55 16.50 -7.43
C LEU A 40 18.66 17.21 -6.65
N LYS A 41 19.38 16.50 -5.76
CA LYS A 41 20.56 17.05 -5.06
C LYS A 41 21.74 17.36 -5.97
N GLN A 42 21.79 16.81 -7.20
CA GLN A 42 22.84 17.11 -8.16
C GLN A 42 22.71 18.51 -8.76
N PHE A 43 21.56 19.17 -8.62
CA PHE A 43 21.29 20.49 -9.17
C PHE A 43 21.46 21.59 -8.11
N PRO A 44 22.47 22.47 -8.22
CA PRO A 44 22.75 23.49 -7.20
C PRO A 44 21.62 24.52 -6.97
N TRP A 45 20.74 24.69 -7.96
CA TRP A 45 19.62 25.65 -7.91
C TRP A 45 18.35 25.08 -7.26
N ILE A 46 18.32 23.77 -6.95
CA ILE A 46 17.17 23.17 -6.27
C ILE A 46 17.34 23.35 -4.76
N THR A 47 16.64 24.35 -4.24
CA THR A 47 16.61 24.67 -2.81
C THR A 47 15.77 23.66 -2.02
N GLU A 48 15.87 23.73 -0.70
CA GLU A 48 15.05 22.91 0.19
C GLU A 48 13.56 23.22 0.05
N ASP A 49 13.19 24.49 -0.03
CA ASP A 49 11.81 24.93 -0.28
C ASP A 49 11.26 24.41 -1.60
N ALA A 50 12.08 24.38 -2.66
CA ALA A 50 11.66 23.84 -3.96
C ALA A 50 11.37 22.33 -3.92
N ARG A 51 11.95 21.60 -2.96
CA ARG A 51 11.72 20.15 -2.77
C ARG A 51 10.52 19.85 -1.88
N LYS A 52 10.06 20.81 -1.08
CA LYS A 52 8.97 20.59 -0.12
C LYS A 52 7.68 20.06 -0.78
N PRO A 53 7.16 20.63 -1.88
CA PRO A 53 5.95 20.11 -2.51
C PRO A 53 6.10 18.66 -3.03
N LEU A 54 7.30 18.28 -3.47
CA LEU A 54 7.59 16.92 -3.93
C LEU A 54 7.57 15.93 -2.77
N ASN A 55 8.25 16.27 -1.67
CA ASN A 55 8.27 15.45 -0.45
C ASN A 55 6.89 15.32 0.18
N ASP A 56 6.12 16.41 0.22
CA ASP A 56 4.75 16.42 0.73
C ASP A 56 3.85 15.52 -0.14
N SER A 57 3.99 15.59 -1.48
CA SER A 57 3.25 14.74 -2.41
C SER A 57 3.59 13.25 -2.25
N MET A 58 4.88 12.92 -2.07
CA MET A 58 5.33 11.54 -1.83
C MET A 58 4.78 11.00 -0.50
N THR A 59 4.80 11.83 0.55
CA THR A 59 4.25 11.48 1.87
C THR A 59 2.74 11.26 1.78
N PHE A 60 2.01 12.16 1.10
CA PHE A 60 0.58 12.04 0.89
C PHE A 60 0.20 10.77 0.13
N PHE A 61 0.95 10.43 -0.92
CA PHE A 61 0.71 9.21 -1.69
C PHE A 61 0.93 7.94 -0.84
N LYS A 62 1.99 7.92 -0.03
CA LYS A 62 2.27 6.81 0.90
C LYS A 62 1.15 6.66 1.94
N HIS A 63 0.72 7.77 2.53
CA HIS A 63 -0.37 7.78 3.50
C HIS A 63 -1.68 7.27 2.89
N THR A 64 -2.00 7.72 1.67
CA THR A 64 -3.21 7.33 0.95
C THR A 64 -3.18 5.83 0.61
N GLY A 65 -2.04 5.31 0.14
CA GLY A 65 -1.84 3.89 -0.12
C GLY A 65 -2.04 3.03 1.14
N ASN A 66 -1.47 3.43 2.27
CA ASN A 66 -1.64 2.73 3.55
C ASN A 66 -3.10 2.74 4.04
N ASN A 67 -3.80 3.88 3.90
CA ASN A 67 -5.21 3.96 4.26
C ASN A 67 -6.08 3.07 3.36
N TYR A 68 -5.80 3.05 2.05
CA TYR A 68 -6.48 2.16 1.12
C TYR A 68 -6.26 0.69 1.49
N GLN A 69 -5.01 0.29 1.79
CA GLN A 69 -4.70 -1.07 2.23
C GLN A 69 -5.50 -1.44 3.48
N LYS A 70 -5.56 -0.55 4.47
CA LYS A 70 -6.30 -0.76 5.71
C LYS A 70 -7.80 -0.97 5.46
N ILE A 71 -8.43 -0.15 4.62
CA ILE A 71 -9.86 -0.28 4.27
C ILE A 71 -10.13 -1.63 3.60
N VAL A 72 -9.26 -2.07 2.69
CA VAL A 72 -9.42 -3.36 2.01
C VAL A 72 -9.22 -4.53 2.99
N ASP A 73 -8.24 -4.45 3.89
CA ASP A 73 -8.02 -5.45 4.95
C ASP A 73 -9.22 -5.56 5.90
N GLU A 74 -9.86 -4.44 6.25
CA GLU A 74 -11.11 -4.42 7.01
C GLU A 74 -12.25 -5.10 6.25
N GLY A 75 -12.34 -4.89 4.93
CA GLY A 75 -13.27 -5.58 4.06
C GLY A 75 -13.07 -7.10 4.05
N TYR A 76 -11.81 -7.57 3.96
CA TYR A 76 -11.51 -9.00 4.07
C TYR A 76 -11.89 -9.59 5.43
N ASN A 77 -11.59 -8.89 6.53
CA ASN A 77 -12.02 -9.31 7.87
C ASN A 77 -13.55 -9.45 7.97
N TYR A 78 -14.30 -8.54 7.34
CA TYR A 78 -15.76 -8.62 7.29
C TYR A 78 -16.26 -9.84 6.50
N LEU A 79 -15.66 -10.11 5.34
CA LEU A 79 -15.98 -11.29 4.52
C LEU A 79 -15.69 -12.60 5.26
N GLU A 80 -14.56 -12.69 5.97
CA GLU A 80 -14.23 -13.85 6.80
C GLU A 80 -15.27 -14.07 7.91
N LYS A 81 -15.67 -13.01 8.62
CA LYS A 81 -16.72 -13.10 9.65
C LYS A 81 -18.06 -13.56 9.06
N MET A 82 -18.46 -13.05 7.90
CA MET A 82 -19.71 -13.47 7.24
C MET A 82 -19.71 -14.96 6.88
N THR A 83 -18.56 -15.51 6.50
CA THR A 83 -18.45 -16.95 6.20
C THR A 83 -18.53 -17.84 7.45
N ASP A 84 -18.27 -17.28 8.63
CA ASP A 84 -18.33 -18.00 9.91
C ASP A 84 -19.74 -17.93 10.57
N THR A 85 -20.60 -16.97 10.19
CA THR A 85 -21.96 -16.78 10.75
C THR A 85 -23.05 -17.62 10.04
N LYS A 86 -22.71 -18.57 9.15
CA LYS A 86 -23.67 -19.45 8.45
C LYS A 86 -23.40 -20.93 8.65
#